data_AF-A0A4Q3EUI7-F1
#
_entry.id   AF-A0A4Q3EUI7-F1
#
_cell.length_a   1.000
_cell.length_b   1.000
_cell.length_c   1.000
_cell.angle_alpha   90.00
_cell.angle_beta   90.00
_cell.angle_gamma   90.00
#
_symmetry.space_group_name_H-M   'P 1'
#
loop_
_entity.id
_entity.type
_entity.pdbx_description
1 polymer ?
#
loop_
_entity_poly.entity_id
_entity_poly.type
_entity_poly.pdbx_seq_one_letter_code
_entity_poly.pdbx_strand_id
1 'polypeptide(L)' 'IQPTYFINRDPKDNFLLDLIDFSRAEYLVTGDKDLLLHNPFKTATILTPAEFENLCS' A
#
# COMPACT_ATOMS: atom_id res chain seq x y z
N ILE A 1 8.42 0.97 -16.66
CA ILE A 1 7.23 0.31 -16.06
C ILE A 1 6.10 1.32 -16.18
N GLN A 2 4.99 0.97 -16.83
CA GLN A 2 3.82 1.86 -16.94
C GLN A 2 2.87 1.57 -15.78
N PRO A 3 2.28 2.59 -15.12
CA PRO A 3 1.37 2.35 -14.01
C PRO A 3 0.09 1.66 -14.48
N THR A 4 -0.41 0.70 -13.71
CA THR A 4 -1.66 -0.02 -14.02
C THR A 4 -2.81 0.50 -13.17
N TYR A 5 -2.54 0.92 -11.93
CA TYR A 5 -3.52 1.55 -11.04
C TYR A 5 -3.35 3.07 -11.02
N PHE A 6 -4.46 3.81 -11.12
CA PHE A 6 -4.49 5.28 -11.07
C PHE A 6 -5.39 5.78 -9.93
N ILE A 7 -5.35 5.08 -8.81
CA ILE A 7 -6.33 5.23 -7.73
C ILE A 7 -5.86 6.30 -6.72
N ASN A 8 -4.55 6.50 -6.57
CA ASN A 8 -4.02 7.54 -5.71
C ASN A 8 -4.14 8.93 -6.38
N ARG A 9 -4.42 9.94 -5.57
CA ARG A 9 -4.46 11.36 -5.98
C ARG A 9 -3.09 11.88 -6.38
N ASP A 10 -2.01 11.35 -5.80
CA ASP A 10 -0.67 11.56 -6.32
C ASP A 10 -0.32 10.45 -7.33
N PRO A 11 -0.18 10.78 -8.62
CA PRO A 11 0.18 9.81 -9.65
C PRO A 11 1.52 9.13 -9.40
N LYS A 12 2.40 9.72 -8.60
CA LYS A 12 3.70 9.14 -8.24
C LYS A 12 3.54 7.93 -7.34
N ASP A 13 2.53 7.86 -6.49
CA ASP A 13 2.41 6.76 -5.51
C ASP A 13 1.71 5.53 -6.08
N ASN A 14 1.15 5.64 -7.28
CA ASN A 14 0.53 4.53 -7.99
C ASN A 14 1.48 3.34 -8.23
N PHE A 15 2.80 3.58 -8.36
CA PHE A 15 3.75 2.47 -8.51
C PHE A 15 3.79 1.58 -7.26
N LEU A 16 3.47 2.10 -6.07
CA LEU A 16 3.44 1.29 -4.85
C LEU A 16 2.26 0.31 -4.88
N LEU A 17 1.11 0.73 -5.40
CA LEU A 17 -0.04 -0.14 -5.62
C LEU A 17 0.25 -1.19 -6.69
N ASP A 18 0.92 -0.81 -7.78
CA ASP A 18 1.38 -1.75 -8.80
C ASP A 18 2.40 -2.74 -8.23
N LEU A 19 3.30 -2.27 -7.35
CA LEU A 19 4.32 -3.09 -6.73
C LEU A 19 3.70 -4.12 -5.77
N ILE A 20 2.67 -3.74 -5.00
CA ILE A 20 1.91 -4.67 -4.17
C ILE A 20 1.37 -5.82 -5.03
N ASP A 21 0.74 -5.49 -6.16
CA ASP A 21 0.14 -6.49 -7.04
C ASP A 21 1.20 -7.38 -7.72
N PHE A 22 2.29 -6.76 -8.21
CA PHE A 22 3.37 -7.47 -8.88
C PHE A 22 4.14 -8.40 -7.94
N SER A 23 4.45 -7.94 -6.73
CA SER A 23 5.17 -8.72 -5.72
C SER A 23 4.29 -9.70 -4.96
N ARG A 24 2.95 -9.56 -5.06
CA ARG A 24 1.96 -10.24 -4.22
C ARG A 24 2.21 -9.98 -2.74
N ALA A 25 2.55 -8.75 -2.40
CA ALA A 25 2.79 -8.35 -1.02
C ALA A 25 1.52 -8.54 -0.18
N GLU A 26 1.69 -9.04 1.05
CA GLU A 26 0.61 -9.15 2.02
C GLU A 26 0.45 -7.85 2.83
N TYR A 27 1.50 -7.02 2.87
CA TYR A 27 1.52 -5.78 3.65
C TYR A 27 2.20 -4.64 2.88
N LEU A 28 1.63 -3.45 3.00
CA LEU A 28 2.32 -2.18 2.75
C LEU A 28 2.35 -1.40 4.06
N VAL A 29 3.55 -1.21 4.60
CA VAL A 29 3.76 -0.41 5.81
C VAL A 29 4.12 1.02 5.42
N THR A 30 3.27 1.99 5.75
CA THR A 30 3.48 3.39 5.36
C THR A 30 2.87 4.37 6.38
N GLY A 31 3.46 5.56 6.49
CA GLY A 31 2.89 6.69 7.25
C GLY A 31 2.06 7.63 6.39
N ASP A 32 1.96 7.36 5.08
CA ASP A 32 1.24 8.20 4.13
C ASP A 32 -0.28 8.04 4.28
N LYS A 33 -0.97 9.15 4.53
CA LYS A 33 -2.42 9.13 4.80
C LYS A 33 -3.26 8.81 3.56
N ASP A 34 -2.82 9.22 2.37
CA ASP A 34 -3.56 8.96 1.15
C ASP A 34 -3.46 7.47 0.78
N LEU A 35 -2.29 6.85 0.96
CA LEU A 35 -2.13 5.40 0.78
C LEU A 35 -2.92 4.58 1.82
N LEU A 36 -2.95 5.02 3.07
CA LEU A 36 -3.71 4.33 4.13
C LEU A 36 -5.22 4.30 3.84
N LEU A 37 -5.78 5.29 3.14
CA LEU A 37 -7.19 5.29 2.72
C LEU A 37 -7.52 4.17 1.73
N HIS A 38 -6.52 3.60 1.07
CA HIS A 38 -6.68 2.48 0.15
C HIS A 38 -6.58 1.11 0.86
N ASN A 39 -6.55 1.06 2.19
CA ASN A 39 -6.63 -0.18 2.94
C ASN A 39 -8.06 -0.76 2.96
N PRO A 40 -8.27 -2.04 2.61
CA PRO A 40 -7.30 -2.97 2.02
C PRO A 40 -7.14 -2.75 0.51
N PHE A 41 -5.94 -3.02 0.01
CA PHE A 41 -5.68 -3.01 -1.43
C PHE A 41 -5.46 -4.43 -1.95
N LYS A 42 -6.46 -4.95 -2.65
CA LYS A 42 -6.53 -6.37 -3.06
C LYS A 42 -6.38 -7.31 -1.85
N THR A 43 -5.33 -8.13 -1.83
CA THR A 43 -5.00 -9.04 -0.73
C THR A 43 -4.05 -8.41 0.29
N ALA A 44 -3.54 -7.21 0.02
CA ALA A 44 -2.58 -6.54 0.89
C ALA A 44 -3.28 -5.65 1.92
N THR A 45 -2.79 -5.72 3.15
CA THR A 45 -3.17 -4.77 4.20
C THR A 45 -2.22 -3.58 4.14
N ILE A 46 -2.78 -2.37 4.04
CA ILE A 46 -2.00 -1.13 4.15
C ILE A 46 -2.17 -0.60 5.56
N LEU A 47 -1.07 -0.47 6.29
CA LEU A 47 -1.10 -0.05 7.69
C LEU A 47 0.12 0.76 8.09
N THR A 48 0.05 1.40 9.25
CA THR A 48 1.13 2.21 9.80
C THR A 48 2.24 1.35 10.43
N PRO A 49 3.48 1.87 10.56
CA PRO A 49 4.54 1.16 11.26
C PRO A 49 4.16 0.72 12.68
N ALA A 50 3.44 1.57 13.41
CA ALA A 50 2.99 1.27 14.78
C ALA A 50 1.95 0.13 14.81
N GLU A 51 1.01 0.10 13.87
CA GLU A 51 0.08 -1.02 13.73
C GLU A 51 0.81 -2.32 13.37
N PHE A 52 1.88 -2.24 12.57
CA PHE A 52 2.65 -3.41 12.15
C PHE A 52 3.48 -3.98 13.30
N GLU A 53 4.06 -3.11 14.13
CA GLU A 53 4.77 -3.50 15.35
C GLU A 53 3.84 -4.23 16.34
N ASN A 54 2.59 -3.77 16.48
CA ASN A 54 1.58 -4.42 17.32
C ASN A 54 1.17 -5.81 16.83
N LEU A 55 1.29 -6.12 15.52
CA LEU A 55 1.03 -7.45 14.98
C LEU A 55 2.18 -8.45 15.25
N CYS A 56 3.39 -7.93 15.41
CA CYS A 56 4.59 -8.74 15.64
C CYS A 56 4.85 -9.03 17.12
N SER A 57 4.12 -8.35 18.01
CA SER A 57 4.24 -8.47 19.46
C SER A 57 3.31 -9.56 20.00
#